data_AF-A0A2X2JZR8-F1
#
_entry.id   AF-A0A2X2JZR8-F1
#
_cell.length_a   1.000
_cell.length_b   1.000
_cell.length_c   1.000
_cell.angle_alpha   90.00
_cell.angle_beta   90.00
_cell.angle_gamma   90.00
#
_symmetry.space_group_name_H-M   'P 1'
#
loop_
_entity.id
_entity.type
_entity.pdbx_description
1 polymer ?
#
loop_
_entity_poly.entity_id
_entity_poly.type
_entity_poly.pdbx_seq_one_letter_code
_entity_poly.pdbx_strand_id
1 'polypeptide(L)' 'MLGLVVAPNYQGQGIAGRLLNYFENLAKNQHRHGVTLTCRESLISFYEKYGYRNEGVSESCHGGIKWYKPC' A
#
# COMPACT_ATOMS: atom_id res chain seq x y z
N MET A 1 -4.51 -1.85 -9.66
CA MET A 1 -4.51 -3.15 -8.94
C MET A 1 -5.45 -3.02 -7.74
N LEU A 2 -6.31 -4.02 -7.47
CA LEU A 2 -7.50 -3.86 -6.62
C LEU A 2 -7.30 -4.13 -5.10
N GLY A 3 -6.06 -4.30 -4.62
CA GLY A 3 -5.74 -4.37 -3.20
C GLY A 3 -4.67 -5.41 -2.86
N LEU A 4 -3.88 -5.14 -1.82
CA LEU A 4 -2.91 -6.06 -1.23
C LEU A 4 -3.48 -6.60 0.09
N VAL A 5 -3.64 -7.92 0.21
CA VAL A 5 -4.17 -8.56 1.41
C VAL A 5 -3.35 -9.79 1.75
N VAL A 6 -3.00 -9.94 3.03
CA VAL A 6 -2.39 -11.16 3.57
C VAL A 6 -3.42 -11.83 4.48
N ALA A 7 -3.70 -13.11 4.22
CA ALA A 7 -4.64 -13.89 5.01
C ALA A 7 -4.25 -13.89 6.51
N PRO A 8 -5.20 -13.81 7.45
CA PRO A 8 -4.93 -13.61 8.88
C PRO A 8 -3.88 -14.55 9.47
N ASN A 9 -3.94 -15.84 9.12
CA ASN A 9 -3.02 -16.87 9.62
C ASN A 9 -1.57 -16.70 9.14
N TYR A 10 -1.34 -15.82 8.17
CA TYR A 10 -0.04 -15.56 7.55
C TYR A 10 0.47 -14.13 7.80
N GLN A 11 -0.27 -13.34 8.60
CA GLN A 11 0.15 -12.00 9.02
C GLN A 11 1.31 -12.09 10.04
N GLY A 12 2.05 -10.99 10.19
CA GLY A 12 3.20 -10.92 11.11
C GLY A 12 4.47 -11.64 10.63
N GLN A 13 4.44 -12.31 9.48
CA GLN A 13 5.57 -13.06 8.92
C GLN A 13 6.37 -12.28 7.86
N GLY A 14 6.16 -10.97 7.74
CA GLY A 14 6.83 -10.11 6.75
C GLY A 14 6.37 -10.29 5.29
N ILE A 15 5.32 -11.07 5.04
CA ILE A 15 4.81 -11.37 3.69
C ILE A 15 4.35 -10.10 2.97
N ALA A 16 3.65 -9.21 3.67
CA ALA A 16 3.19 -7.94 3.09
C ALA A 16 4.35 -7.11 2.52
N GLY A 17 5.48 -7.01 3.24
CA GLY A 17 6.67 -6.32 2.75
C GLY A 17 7.31 -6.98 1.54
N ARG A 18 7.34 -8.33 1.50
CA ARG A 18 7.84 -9.07 0.33
C ARG A 18 6.97 -8.83 -0.90
N LEU A 19 5.65 -8.79 -0.72
CA LEU A 19 4.71 -8.50 -1.79
C LEU A 19 4.90 -7.06 -2.30
N LEU A 20 5.05 -6.07 -1.40
CA LEU A 20 5.32 -4.67 -1.78
C LEU A 20 6.57 -4.56 -2.65
N ASN A 21 7.71 -5.12 -2.20
CA ASN A 21 8.95 -5.13 -2.97
C ASN A 21 8.78 -5.79 -4.34
N TYR A 22 8.04 -6.89 -4.41
CA TYR A 22 7.74 -7.55 -5.69
C TYR A 22 6.94 -6.63 -6.62
N PHE A 23 5.91 -5.96 -6.11
CA PHE A 23 5.09 -5.04 -6.91
C PHE A 23 5.85 -3.82 -7.39
N GLU A 24 6.71 -3.24 -6.56
CA GLU A 24 7.59 -2.14 -6.96
C GLU A 24 8.53 -2.54 -8.08
N ASN A 25 9.16 -3.71 -7.97
CA ASN A 25 10.02 -4.24 -9.03
C ASN A 25 9.24 -4.52 -10.32
N LEU A 26 8.03 -5.07 -10.20
CA LEU A 26 7.15 -5.27 -11.34
C LEU A 26 6.75 -3.94 -12.01
N ALA A 27 6.43 -2.92 -11.22
CA ALA A 27 6.09 -1.59 -11.72
C ALA A 27 7.28 -0.93 -12.44
N LYS A 28 8.49 -1.03 -11.87
CA LYS A 28 9.74 -0.58 -12.50
C LYS A 28 9.99 -1.28 -13.83
N ASN A 29 9.84 -2.60 -13.87
CA ASN A 29 10.01 -3.40 -15.10
C ASN A 29 8.96 -3.07 -16.17
N GLN A 30 7.78 -2.60 -15.77
CA GLN A 30 6.73 -2.13 -16.67
C GLN A 30 6.85 -0.64 -17.00
N HIS A 31 7.97 0.01 -16.65
CA HIS A 31 8.21 1.44 -16.86
C HIS A 31 7.10 2.35 -16.30
N ARG A 32 6.50 1.96 -15.16
CA ARG A 32 5.53 2.80 -14.44
C ARG A 32 6.27 3.89 -13.68
N HIS A 33 5.64 5.07 -13.59
CA HIS A 33 6.21 6.22 -12.87
C HIS A 33 6.21 6.06 -11.34
N GLY A 34 5.33 5.24 -10.78
CA GLY A 34 5.21 5.04 -9.33
C GLY A 34 4.15 4.01 -8.96
N VAL A 35 4.02 3.76 -7.65
CA VAL A 35 3.04 2.85 -7.05
C VAL A 35 2.29 3.60 -5.96
N THR A 36 1.04 3.96 -6.21
CA THR A 36 0.18 4.58 -5.19
C THR A 36 -0.79 3.54 -4.63
N LEU A 37 -0.98 3.58 -3.31
CA LEU A 37 -1.90 2.73 -2.58
C LEU A 37 -3.01 3.58 -1.96
N THR A 38 -4.13 2.95 -1.62
CA THR A 38 -5.12 3.56 -0.73
C THR A 38 -5.24 2.71 0.52
N CYS A 39 -4.94 3.28 1.68
CA CYS A 39 -4.97 2.56 2.95
C CYS A 39 -5.80 3.27 4.02
N ARG A 40 -6.17 2.53 5.05
CA ARG A 40 -6.72 3.12 6.28
C ARG A 40 -5.61 3.85 7.04
N GLU A 41 -6.00 4.83 7.85
CA GLU A 41 -5.07 5.63 8.67
C GLU A 41 -4.10 4.77 9.50
N SER A 42 -4.62 3.70 10.11
CA SER A 42 -3.86 2.80 10.97
C SER A 42 -2.72 2.05 10.24
N LEU A 43 -2.70 2.07 8.90
CA LEU A 43 -1.67 1.41 8.09
C LEU A 43 -0.64 2.39 7.52
N ILE A 44 -0.79 3.70 7.72
CA ILE A 44 0.16 4.70 7.20
C ILE A 44 1.57 4.40 7.71
N SER A 45 1.74 4.27 9.03
CA SER A 45 3.04 3.98 9.65
C SER A 45 3.60 2.61 9.29
N PHE A 46 2.78 1.69 8.77
CA PHE A 46 3.28 0.45 8.19
C PHE A 46 3.95 0.72 6.85
N TYR A 47 3.29 1.45 5.94
CA TYR A 47 3.83 1.76 4.62
C TYR A 47 5.04 2.70 4.67
N GLU A 48 5.08 3.65 5.61
CA GLU A 48 6.24 4.53 5.83
C GLU A 48 7.53 3.75 6.14
N LYS A 49 7.43 2.60 6.82
CA LYS A 49 8.59 1.72 7.08
C LYS A 49 9.16 1.10 5.80
N TYR A 50 8.39 1.07 4.73
CA TYR A 50 8.80 0.59 3.41
C TYR A 50 9.16 1.73 2.45
N GLY A 51 9.23 2.97 2.93
CA GLY A 51 9.66 4.12 2.13
C GLY A 51 8.54 4.86 1.41
N TYR A 52 7.28 4.44 1.58
CA TYR A 52 6.14 5.17 1.04
C TYR A 52 5.94 6.47 1.82
N ARG A 53 5.58 7.52 1.11
CA ARG A 53 5.20 8.81 1.71
C ARG A 53 3.69 8.96 1.70
N ASN A 54 3.11 9.33 2.84
CA ASN A 54 1.70 9.69 2.90
C ASN A 54 1.48 11.02 2.14
N GLU A 55 0.80 10.97 0.99
CA GLU A 55 0.40 12.13 0.20
C GLU A 55 -0.92 12.75 0.66
N GLY A 56 -1.47 12.28 1.79
CA GLY A 56 -2.64 12.84 2.44
C GLY A 56 -3.92 12.05 2.19
N VAL A 57 -5.06 12.69 2.45
CA VAL A 57 -6.38 12.04 2.38
C VAL A 57 -6.73 11.76 0.92
N SER A 58 -7.11 10.51 0.65
CA SER A 58 -7.65 10.11 -0.63
C SER A 58 -9.04 10.72 -0.83
N GLU A 59 -9.30 11.25 -2.02
CA GLU A 59 -10.63 11.70 -2.45
C GLU A 59 -11.63 10.53 -2.61
N SER A 60 -11.18 9.29 -2.44
CA SER A 60 -12.04 8.11 -2.50
C SER A 60 -12.89 7.98 -1.22
N CYS A 61 -14.20 8.11 -1.36
CA CYS A 61 -15.19 7.88 -0.31
C CYS A 61 -15.74 6.44 -0.32
N HIS A 62 -14.91 5.44 -0.61
CA HIS A 62 -15.37 4.05 -0.64
C HIS A 62 -15.72 3.58 0.78
N GLY A 63 -16.99 3.29 1.05
CA GLY A 63 -17.47 2.76 2.34
C GLY A 63 -17.61 3.79 3.48
N GLY A 64 -17.65 5.10 3.19
CA GLY A 64 -17.91 6.15 4.19
C GLY A 64 -16.78 6.41 5.19
N ILE A 65 -15.57 5.92 4.91
CA ILE A 65 -14.38 6.05 5.76
C ILE A 65 -13.34 6.91 5.05
N LYS A 66 -12.55 7.69 5.80
CA LYS A 66 -11.40 8.43 5.25
C LYS A 66 -10.28 7.46 4.87
N TRP A 67 -9.87 7.53 3.62
CA TRP A 67 -8.72 6.78 3.09
C TRP A 67 -7.52 7.71 2.94
N TYR A 68 -6.31 7.15 2.96
CA TYR A 68 -5.06 7.87 2.76
C TYR A 68 -4.31 7.32 1.54
N LYS A 69 -3.48 8.14 0.91
CA LYS A 69 -2.70 7.78 -0.29
C LYS A 69 -1.20 7.71 0.01
N PRO A 70 -0.64 6.53 0.34
CA PRO A 70 0.81 6.33 0.31
C PRO A 70 1.29 6.20 -1.14
N CYS A 71 2.36 6.90 -1.50
CA CYS A 71 3.07 6.86 -2.78
C CYS A 71 4.53 6.45 -2.58
#